data_AF-A0A937UI03-F1
#
_entry.id   AF-A0A937UI03-F1
#
_cell.length_a   1.000
_cell.length_b   1.000
_cell.length_c   1.000
_cell.angle_alpha   90.00
_cell.angle_beta   90.00
_cell.angle_gamma   90.00
#
_symmetry.space_group_name_H-M   'P 1'
#
loop_
_entity.id
_entity.type
_entity.pdbx_description
1 polymer ?
#
loop_
_entity_poly.entity_id
_entity_poly.type
_entity_poly.pdbx_seq_one_letter_code
_entity_poly.pdbx_strand_id
1 'polypeptide(L)' 'MGTDEHTHVMGVITSRRCPTCGHHEVGVTSKNNVFHPLKPGTLVQALEGEPPETPGTEEHVCFRM' A
#
# COMPACT_ATOMS: atom_id res chain seq x y z
N MET A 1 -29.51 15.07 -6.83
CA MET A 1 -28.51 15.36 -5.79
C MET A 1 -27.87 14.03 -5.45
N GLY A 2 -26.75 13.69 -6.10
CA GLY A 2 -26.10 12.39 -5.95
C GLY A 2 -25.36 12.32 -4.62
N THR A 3 -25.58 11.25 -3.87
CA THR A 3 -24.86 10.95 -2.63
C THR A 3 -23.40 10.71 -2.97
N ASP A 4 -22.53 11.59 -2.51
CA ASP A 4 -21.09 11.39 -2.45
C ASP A 4 -20.81 10.21 -1.50
N GLU A 5 -20.82 9.00 -2.06
CA GLU A 5 -20.36 7.81 -1.36
C GLU A 5 -18.82 7.86 -1.34
N HIS A 6 -18.28 8.69 -0.45
CA HIS A 6 -16.86 8.69 -0.11
C HIS A 6 -16.52 7.33 0.54
N THR A 7 -16.28 6.32 -0.30
CA THR A 7 -15.85 5.00 0.11
C THR A 7 -14.43 5.11 0.69
N HIS A 8 -14.36 5.17 2.03
CA HIS A 8 -13.09 5.24 2.73
C HIS A 8 -12.34 3.91 2.55
N VAL A 9 -11.21 3.94 1.84
CA VAL A 9 -10.35 2.78 1.65
C VAL A 9 -9.41 2.67 2.85
N MET A 10 -9.58 1.64 3.68
CA MET A 10 -8.68 1.31 4.79
C MET A 10 -7.92 0.03 4.52
N GLY A 11 -6.65 0.04 4.86
CA GLY A 11 -5.76 -1.10 4.68
C GLY A 11 -4.35 -0.80 5.15
N VAL A 12 -3.43 -1.70 4.82
CA VAL A 12 -2.01 -1.55 5.16
C VAL A 12 -1.31 -0.82 4.02
N ILE A 13 -0.43 0.13 4.34
CA ILE A 13 0.43 0.75 3.34
C ILE A 13 1.44 -0.31 2.87
N THR A 14 1.44 -0.60 1.57
CA THR A 14 2.36 -1.54 0.95
C THR A 14 3.07 -0.92 -0.25
N SER A 15 4.19 -1.51 -0.65
CA SER A 15 4.87 -1.19 -1.90
C SER A 15 4.92 -2.42 -2.79
N ARG A 16 4.83 -2.22 -4.10
CA ARG A 16 4.99 -3.28 -5.10
C ARG A 16 5.57 -2.73 -6.40
N ARG A 17 6.03 -3.63 -7.28
CA ARG A 17 6.33 -3.27 -8.66
C ARG A 17 5.05 -3.22 -9.48
N CYS A 18 4.90 -2.17 -10.27
CA CYS A 18 3.83 -2.03 -11.24
C CYS A 18 3.84 -3.24 -12.20
N PRO A 19 2.74 -3.98 -12.36
CA PRO A 19 2.69 -5.12 -13.28
C PRO A 19 2.82 -4.70 -14.75
N THR A 20 2.61 -3.41 -15.05
CA THR A 20 2.63 -2.90 -16.44
C THR A 20 4.02 -2.42 -16.87
N CYS A 21 4.73 -1.68 -16.01
CA CYS A 21 6.03 -1.08 -16.40
C CYS A 21 7.14 -1.24 -15.37
N GLY A 22 6.92 -1.95 -14.26
CA GLY A 22 7.96 -2.35 -13.31
C GLY A 22 8.46 -1.27 -12.36
N HIS A 23 7.96 -0.03 -12.44
CA HIS A 23 8.28 1.01 -11.46
C HIS A 23 7.72 0.67 -10.08
N HIS A 24 8.31 1.24 -9.02
CA HIS A 24 7.82 1.03 -7.67
C HIS A 24 6.62 1.94 -7.40
N GLU A 25 5.54 1.33 -6.93
CA GLU A 25 4.29 1.99 -6.54
C GLU A 25 4.05 1.78 -5.05
N VAL A 26 3.52 2.81 -4.39
CA VAL A 26 3.06 2.74 -3.00
C VAL A 26 1.54 2.85 -2.99
N GLY A 27 0.89 2.03 -2.18
CA GLY A 27 -0.56 1.90 -2.16
C GLY A 27 -1.11 1.42 -0.83
N VAL A 28 -2.43 1.44 -0.70
CA VAL A 28 -3.15 0.80 0.40
C VAL A 28 -3.64 -0.58 -0.07
N THR A 29 -3.26 -1.63 0.64
CA THR A 29 -3.80 -2.97 0.44
C THR A 29 -4.94 -3.19 1.42
N SER A 30 -6.16 -3.27 0.88
CA SER A 30 -7.39 -3.53 1.64
C SER A 30 -7.41 -4.96 2.17
N LYS A 31 -8.28 -5.25 3.16
CA LYS A 31 -8.46 -6.62 3.71
C LYS A 31 -8.77 -7.69 2.65
N ASN A 32 -9.36 -7.28 1.52
CA ASN A 32 -9.66 -8.16 0.40
C ASN A 32 -8.46 -8.37 -0.55
N ASN A 33 -7.24 -8.02 -0.14
CA ASN A 33 -6.01 -8.04 -0.96
C ASN A 33 -6.09 -7.20 -2.25
N VAL A 34 -6.97 -6.19 -2.29
CA VAL A 34 -7.04 -5.23 -3.39
C VAL A 34 -6.05 -4.11 -3.13
N PHE A 35 -5.16 -3.86 -4.08
CA PHE A 35 -4.19 -2.78 -4.03
C PHE A 35 -4.74 -1.50 -4.65
N HIS A 36 -4.73 -0.42 -3.88
CA HIS A 36 -5.16 0.91 -4.29
C HIS A 36 -3.93 1.84 -4.33
N PRO A 37 -3.42 2.26 -5.50
CA PRO A 37 -2.25 3.11 -5.58
C PRO A 37 -2.51 4.49 -4.96
N LEU A 38 -1.54 4.99 -4.17
CA LEU A 38 -1.56 6.35 -3.66
C LEU A 38 -1.23 7.34 -4.78
N LYS A 39 -1.99 8.43 -4.85
CA LYS A 39 -1.76 9.52 -5.81
C LYS A 39 -1.23 10.74 -5.06
N PRO A 40 -0.49 11.64 -5.74
CA PRO A 40 -0.16 12.94 -5.15
C PRO A 40 -1.43 13.64 -4.66
N GLY A 41 -1.39 14.13 -3.42
CA GLY A 41 -2.55 14.76 -2.76
C GLY A 41 -3.51 13.79 -2.06
N THR A 42 -3.25 12.47 -2.07
CA THR A 42 -4.03 11.53 -1.24
C THR A 42 -3.85 11.84 0.24
N LEU A 43 -4.97 12.00 0.95
CA LEU A 43 -4.99 12.14 2.41
C LEU A 43 -4.89 10.76 3.06
N VAL A 44 -4.06 10.64 4.10
CA VAL A 44 -3.87 9.41 4.86
C VAL A 44 -4.09 9.66 6.34
N GLN A 45 -4.66 8.66 7.03
CA GLN A 45 -4.74 8.64 8.48
C GLN A 45 -3.89 7.48 8.99
N ALA A 46 -2.85 7.80 9.77
CA ALA A 46 -2.08 6.80 10.49
C ALA A 46 -2.82 6.44 11.79
N LEU A 47 -2.93 5.15 12.08
CA LEU A 47 -3.41 4.66 13.37
C LEU A 47 -2.21 4.37 14.26
N GLU A 48 -2.24 4.82 15.51
CA GLU A 48 -1.18 4.51 16.48
C GLU A 48 -1.28 3.04 16.93
N GLY A 49 -0.17 2.31 16.79
CA GLY A 49 -0.05 0.89 17.10
C GLY A 49 1.20 0.30 16.44
N GLU A 50 1.71 -0.82 16.95
CA GLU A 50 2.78 -1.54 16.26
C GLU A 50 2.29 -1.97 14.87
N PRO A 51 3.11 -1.81 13.81
CA PRO A 51 2.74 -2.32 12.49
C PRO A 51 2.45 -3.82 12.62
N PRO A 52 1.44 -4.36 11.90
CA PRO A 52 1.29 -5.80 11.85
C PRO A 52 2.62 -6.39 11.40
N GLU A 53 3.13 -7.36 12.16
CA GLU A 53 4.33 -8.12 11.83
C GLU A 53 4.26 -8.54 10.35
N THR A 54 4.98 -7.81 9.50
CA THR A 54 5.07 -8.15 8.09
C THR A 54 5.75 -9.51 8.03
N PRO A 55 5.15 -10.57 7.45
CA PRO A 55 5.91 -11.76 7.13
C PRO A 55 7.02 -11.27 6.21
N GLY A 56 8.26 -11.35 6.72
CA GLY A 56 9.41 -10.74 6.09
C GLY A 56 9.43 -11.08 4.61
N THR A 57 9.42 -10.05 3.77
CA THR A 57 10.13 -10.18 2.50
C THR A 57 11.53 -10.63 2.90
N GLU A 58 11.83 -11.90 2.62
CA GLU A 58 13.18 -12.41 2.62
C GLU A 58 13.98 -11.45 1.76
N GLU A 59 14.69 -10.57 2.43
CA GLU A 59 15.68 -9.69 1.85
C GLU A 59 16.77 -10.66 1.38
N HIS A 60 16.65 -11.13 0.13
CA HIS A 60 17.80 -11.62 -0.59
C HIS A 60 18.77 -10.43 -0.66
N VAL A 61 19.62 -10.37 0.35
CA VAL A 61 20.88 -9.65 0.43
C VAL A 61 21.71 -10.02 -0.80
N CYS A 62 21.44 -9.37 -1.93
CA CYS A 62 22.39 -9.25 -3.02
C CYS A 62 23.38 -8.13 -2.68
N PHE A 63 24.09 -8.27 -1.56
CA PHE A 63 25.32 -7.52 -1.31
C PHE A 63 26.46 -8.28 -1.99
N ARG A 64 26.62 -8.07 -3.31
CA ARG A 64 27.82 -8.53 -4.02
C ARG A 64 28.91 -7.46 -3.83
N MET A 65 29.87 -7.77 -2.97
CA MET A 65 31.25 -7.25 -3.06
C MET A 65 31.96 -7.88 -4.26
#